data_AF-A0A7V9RJD5-F1
#
_entry.id   AF-A0A7V9RJD5-F1
#
_cell.length_a   1.000
_cell.length_b   1.000
_cell.length_c   1.000
_cell.angle_alpha   90.00
_cell.angle_beta   90.00
_cell.angle_gamma   90.00
#
_symmetry.space_group_name_H-M   'P 1'
#
loop_
_entity.id
_entity.type
_entity.pdbx_description
1 polymer ?
#
loop_
_entity_poly.entity_id
_entity_poly.type
_entity_poly.pdbx_seq_one_letter_code
_entity_poly.pdbx_strand_id
1 'polypeptide(L)'
;MPIFYAIRPASPAAHLFHVTCRVERPDPEGQRFMLPAWIPGSYMIREFARNIVRISALADGRQVPLQKIDKHTWRAPPAKRIELAYEVYAWDFSVRAAHLDETHGFFNGTS
;
A
#
# COMPACT_ATOMS: atom_id res chain seq x y z
N MET A 1 -8.18 16.34 6.12
CA MET A 1 -8.66 15.12 6.82
C MET A 1 -7.49 14.21 7.06
N PRO A 2 -7.32 13.66 8.27
CA PRO A 2 -6.21 12.76 8.52
C PRO A 2 -6.45 11.40 7.85
N ILE A 3 -5.41 10.88 7.21
CA ILE A 3 -5.29 9.49 6.78
C ILE A 3 -4.21 8.89 7.67
N PHE A 4 -4.47 7.74 8.28
CA PHE A 4 -3.53 7.12 9.20
C PHE A 4 -2.86 5.93 8.53
N TYR A 5 -1.54 5.91 8.57
CA TYR A 5 -0.73 4.80 8.10
C TYR A 5 -0.01 4.16 9.28
N ALA A 6 0.04 2.82 9.30
CA ALA A 6 0.96 2.07 10.14
C ALA A 6 1.72 1.09 9.25
N ILE A 7 3.03 1.04 9.44
CA ILE A 7 3.95 0.22 8.64
C ILE A 7 4.79 -0.58 9.63
N ARG A 8 4.90 -1.89 9.41
CA ARG A 8 5.73 -2.76 10.25
C ARG A 8 6.50 -3.78 9.40
N PRO A 9 7.74 -4.13 9.78
CA PRO A 9 8.47 -5.23 9.15
C PRO A 9 7.86 -6.55 9.60
N ALA A 10 6.91 -7.09 8.81
CA ALA A 10 6.11 -8.23 9.22
C ALA A 10 6.88 -9.54 9.13
N SER A 11 7.76 -9.68 8.13
CA SER A 11 8.67 -10.80 8.01
C SER A 11 9.97 -10.35 7.34
N PRO A 12 11.00 -9.96 8.13
CA PRO A 12 12.30 -9.55 7.59
C PRO A 12 12.96 -10.61 6.71
N ALA A 13 12.96 -11.88 7.14
CA ALA A 13 13.53 -12.99 6.37
C ALA A 13 12.80 -13.28 5.04
N ALA A 14 11.54 -12.85 4.91
CA ALA A 14 10.78 -12.95 3.67
C ALA A 14 10.69 -11.62 2.89
N HIS A 15 11.37 -10.58 3.36
CA HIS A 15 11.37 -9.25 2.77
C HIS A 15 9.97 -8.63 2.68
N LEU A 16 9.11 -8.86 3.69
CA LEU A 16 7.72 -8.38 3.68
C LEU A 16 7.45 -7.29 4.73
N PHE A 17 7.03 -6.13 4.26
CA PHE A 17 6.34 -5.15 5.08
C PHE A 17 4.84 -5.43 5.11
N HIS A 18 4.21 -5.13 6.24
CA HIS A 18 2.76 -5.03 6.34
C HIS A 18 2.37 -3.58 6.57
N VAL A 19 1.43 -3.09 5.77
CA VAL A 19 0.96 -1.71 5.80
C VAL A 19 -0.55 -1.69 6.00
N THR A 20 -1.00 -0.83 6.92
CA THR A 20 -2.40 -0.50 7.09
C THR A 20 -2.63 0.98 6.80
N CYS A 21 -3.70 1.30 6.06
CA CYS A 21 -4.16 2.65 5.79
C CYS A 21 -5.62 2.80 6.24
N ARG A 22 -5.91 3.80 7.07
CA ARG A 22 -7.25 4.06 7.62
C ARG A 22 -7.77 5.41 7.16
N VAL A 23 -8.96 5.38 6.55
CA VAL A 23 -9.67 6.54 6.02
C VAL A 23 -10.99 6.71 6.77
N GLU A 24 -11.10 7.77 7.57
CA GLU A 24 -12.24 8.01 8.46
C GLU A 24 -13.47 8.61 7.80
N ARG A 25 -13.32 9.26 6.64
CA ARG A 25 -14.46 9.69 5.82
C ARG A 25 -14.11 9.42 4.35
N PRO A 26 -14.30 8.18 3.87
CA PRO A 26 -13.95 7.83 2.49
C PRO A 26 -14.85 8.59 1.50
N ASP A 27 -14.46 8.58 0.23
CA ASP A 27 -15.28 9.10 -0.86
C ASP A 27 -16.68 8.41 -0.84
N PRO A 28 -17.79 9.17 -0.83
CA PRO A 28 -19.15 8.61 -0.78
C PRO A 28 -19.49 7.78 -2.03
N GLU A 29 -18.83 8.02 -3.16
CA GLU A 29 -18.98 7.21 -4.37
C GLU A 29 -18.09 5.96 -4.33
N GLY A 30 -17.22 5.80 -3.32
CA GLY A 30 -16.33 4.67 -3.14
C GLY A 30 -14.86 5.05 -3.24
N GLN A 31 -14.10 4.77 -2.19
CA GLN A 31 -12.73 5.23 -2.01
C GLN A 31 -11.78 4.57 -3.01
N ARG A 32 -10.97 5.39 -3.67
CA ARG A 32 -9.83 4.93 -4.47
C ARG A 32 -8.54 4.95 -3.66
N PHE A 33 -7.74 3.92 -3.85
CA PHE A 33 -6.38 3.80 -3.32
C PHE A 33 -5.45 3.58 -4.50
N MET A 34 -4.37 4.35 -4.57
CA MET A 34 -3.39 4.23 -5.66
C MET A 34 -1.97 4.27 -5.11
N LEU A 35 -1.06 3.58 -5.79
CA LEU A 35 0.38 3.73 -5.59
C LEU A 35 0.99 4.52 -6.74
N PRO A 36 1.93 5.46 -6.47
CA PRO A 36 2.68 6.13 -7.51
C PRO A 36 3.38 5.15 -8.47
N ALA A 37 3.47 5.51 -9.75
CA ALA A 37 4.19 4.70 -10.74
C ALA A 37 5.70 5.04 -10.83
N TRP A 38 6.13 6.11 -10.19
CA TRP A 38 7.51 6.64 -10.17
C TRP A 38 7.73 7.47 -8.89
N ILE A 39 8.98 7.90 -8.63
CA ILE A 39 9.37 8.69 -7.46
C ILE A 39 10.15 9.95 -7.86
N PRO A 40 9.90 11.12 -7.24
CA PRO A 40 10.69 12.33 -7.47
C PRO A 40 12.20 12.11 -7.41
N GLY A 41 12.94 12.73 -8.33
CA GLY A 41 14.38 12.54 -8.47
C GLY A 41 14.80 11.29 -9.28
N SER A 42 13.86 10.43 -9.68
CA SER A 42 14.11 9.29 -10.58
C SER A 42 13.05 9.25 -11.69
N TYR A 43 13.37 9.86 -12.83
CA TYR A 43 12.47 10.04 -13.99
C TYR A 43 12.32 8.78 -14.86
N MET A 44 11.88 7.67 -14.24
CA MET A 44 11.63 6.42 -14.92
C MET A 44 10.51 5.67 -14.21
N ILE A 45 9.57 5.13 -14.99
CA ILE A 45 8.46 4.31 -14.48
C ILE A 45 9.02 3.07 -13.76
N ARG A 46 8.51 2.78 -12.57
CA ARG A 46 8.91 1.66 -11.70
C ARG A 46 7.81 0.63 -11.48
N GLU A 47 6.54 1.04 -11.62
CA GLU A 47 5.35 0.21 -11.34
C GLU A 47 5.38 -0.41 -9.92
N PHE A 48 5.56 0.41 -8.87
CA PHE A 48 5.70 -0.06 -7.47
C PHE A 48 4.56 -0.98 -7.00
N ALA A 49 3.34 -0.78 -7.52
CA ALA A 49 2.18 -1.63 -7.26
C ALA A 49 2.39 -3.12 -7.55
N ARG A 50 3.37 -3.48 -8.40
CA ARG A 50 3.73 -4.89 -8.67
C ARG A 50 4.28 -5.62 -7.44
N ASN A 51 4.79 -4.87 -6.45
CA ASN A 51 5.35 -5.41 -5.22
C ASN A 51 4.27 -5.64 -4.14
N ILE A 52 3.02 -5.22 -4.36
CA ILE A 52 1.90 -5.60 -3.49
C ILE A 52 1.57 -7.08 -3.73
N VAL A 53 1.89 -7.92 -2.77
CA VAL A 53 1.66 -9.38 -2.85
C VAL A 53 0.33 -9.81 -2.26
N ARG A 54 -0.22 -9.01 -1.33
CA ARG A 54 -1.57 -9.19 -0.76
C ARG A 54 -2.19 -7.84 -0.51
N ILE A 55 -3.51 -7.73 -0.72
CA ILE A 55 -4.28 -6.53 -0.43
C ILE A 55 -5.70 -6.93 -0.03
N SER A 56 -6.24 -6.27 0.99
CA SER A 56 -7.58 -6.49 1.51
C SER A 56 -8.13 -5.21 2.12
N ALA A 57 -9.45 -5.12 2.25
CA ALA A 57 -10.10 -3.98 2.90
C ALA A 57 -11.20 -4.44 3.86
N LEU A 58 -11.34 -3.68 4.94
CA LEU A 58 -12.51 -3.67 5.80
C LEU A 58 -13.26 -2.36 5.59
N ALA A 59 -14.57 -2.45 5.33
CA ALA A 59 -15.49 -1.32 5.37
C ALA A 59 -16.37 -1.47 6.61
N ASP A 60 -16.35 -0.46 7.48
CA ASP A 60 -17.16 -0.45 8.71
C ASP A 60 -17.00 -1.73 9.55
N GLY A 61 -15.77 -2.27 9.60
CA GLY A 61 -15.41 -3.50 10.33
C GLY A 61 -15.73 -4.82 9.62
N ARG A 62 -16.24 -4.80 8.38
CA ARG A 62 -16.55 -6.00 7.59
C ARG A 62 -15.66 -6.11 6.37
N GLN A 63 -15.22 -7.31 6.04
CA GLN A 63 -14.41 -7.53 4.85
C GLN A 63 -15.22 -7.22 3.59
N VAL A 64 -14.60 -6.46 2.68
CA VAL A 64 -15.20 -6.07 1.40
C VAL A 64 -14.27 -6.37 0.24
N PRO A 65 -14.82 -6.63 -0.96
CA PRO A 65 -14.00 -6.77 -2.16
C PRO A 65 -13.37 -5.43 -2.55
N LEU A 66 -12.15 -5.51 -3.08
CA LEU A 66 -11.49 -4.40 -3.76
C LEU A 66 -11.56 -4.63 -5.26
N GLN A 67 -12.04 -3.65 -6.00
CA GLN A 67 -11.99 -3.66 -7.45
C GLN A 67 -10.66 -3.07 -7.91
N LYS A 68 -9.81 -3.85 -8.58
CA LYS A 68 -8.63 -3.30 -9.25
C LYS A 68 -9.08 -2.64 -10.56
N ILE A 69 -8.92 -1.32 -10.67
CA ILE A 69 -9.43 -0.53 -11.81
C ILE A 69 -8.36 -0.24 -12.87
N ASP A 70 -7.08 -0.28 -12.47
CA ASP A 70 -5.93 -0.24 -13.38
C ASP A 70 -4.72 -0.95 -12.73
N LYS A 71 -3.52 -0.80 -13.31
CA LYS A 71 -2.29 -1.47 -12.83
C LYS A 71 -1.94 -1.17 -11.37
N HIS A 72 -2.28 0.01 -10.87
CA HIS A 72 -1.80 0.57 -9.60
C HIS A 72 -2.91 1.24 -8.76
N THR A 73 -4.17 1.09 -9.16
CA THR A 73 -5.34 1.66 -8.46
C THR A 73 -6.38 0.60 -8.12
N TRP A 74 -6.89 0.67 -6.89
CA TRP A 74 -7.98 -0.13 -6.37
C TRP A 74 -9.12 0.78 -5.90
N ARG A 75 -10.36 0.29 -5.96
CA ARG A 75 -11.55 0.94 -5.44
C ARG A 75 -12.25 0.05 -4.43
N ALA A 76 -12.50 0.61 -3.26
CA ALA A 76 -13.36 0.03 -2.24
C ALA A 76 -14.80 0.55 -2.43
N PRO A 77 -15.82 -0.21 -2.01
CA PRO A 77 -17.20 0.26 -2.03
C PRO A 77 -17.40 1.47 -1.09
N PRO A 78 -18.49 2.25 -1.27
CA PRO A 78 -18.91 3.28 -0.31
C PRO A 78 -19.03 2.73 1.12
N ALA A 79 -18.56 3.49 2.10
CA ALA A 79 -18.57 3.12 3.51
C ALA A 79 -18.48 4.36 4.41
N LYS A 80 -18.63 4.22 5.73
CA LYS A 80 -18.36 5.33 6.66
C LYS A 80 -16.88 5.41 7.04
N ARG A 81 -16.20 4.26 7.11
CA ARG A 81 -14.76 4.12 7.39
C ARG A 81 -14.19 2.96 6.60
N ILE A 82 -12.99 3.13 6.08
CA ILE A 82 -12.26 2.07 5.38
C ILE A 82 -10.89 1.85 6.02
N GLU A 83 -10.55 0.59 6.23
CA GLU A 83 -9.21 0.13 6.56
C GLU A 83 -8.70 -0.74 5.43
N LEU A 84 -7.62 -0.31 4.79
CA LEU A 84 -6.88 -1.08 3.80
C LEU A 84 -5.71 -1.75 4.51
N ALA A 85 -5.48 -3.03 4.25
CA ALA A 85 -4.29 -3.75 4.69
C ALA A 85 -3.62 -4.42 3.48
N TYR A 86 -2.31 -4.25 3.35
CA TYR A 86 -1.53 -4.84 2.26
C TYR A 86 -0.13 -5.24 2.69
N GLU A 87 0.44 -6.18 1.93
CA GLU A 87 1.82 -6.65 2.10
C GLU A 87 2.67 -6.21 0.91
N VAL A 88 3.85 -5.65 1.19
CA VAL A 88 4.80 -5.17 0.19
C VAL A 88 6.05 -6.04 0.25
N TYR A 89 6.42 -6.62 -0.89
CA TYR A 89 7.70 -7.29 -1.09
C TYR A 89 8.81 -6.28 -1.35
N ALA A 90 9.82 -6.25 -0.48
CA ALA A 90 10.85 -5.23 -0.37
C ALA A 90 12.24 -5.84 -0.50
N TRP A 91 12.62 -6.24 -1.73
CA TRP A 91 13.93 -6.81 -2.04
C TRP A 91 14.64 -6.06 -3.18
N ASP A 92 14.58 -4.72 -3.14
CA ASP A 92 15.31 -3.85 -4.06
C ASP A 92 16.29 -3.00 -3.26
N PHE A 93 17.58 -3.36 -3.34
CA PHE A 93 18.65 -2.63 -2.66
C PHE A 93 19.01 -1.35 -3.44
N SER A 94 18.10 -0.37 -3.40
CA SER A 94 18.33 0.97 -3.95
C SER A 94 17.57 2.04 -3.19
N VAL A 95 18.05 3.28 -3.28
CA VAL A 95 17.43 4.44 -2.63
C VAL A 95 16.05 4.82 -3.20
N ARG A 96 15.59 4.15 -4.25
CA ARG A 96 14.39 4.51 -5.03
C ARG A 96 13.19 3.60 -4.75
N ALA A 97 13.38 2.53 -3.98
CA ALA A 97 12.40 1.47 -3.77
C ALA A 97 12.31 1.13 -2.27
N ALA A 98 12.04 -0.14 -1.95
CA ALA A 98 12.03 -0.67 -0.60
C ALA A 98 12.93 -1.91 -0.48
N HIS A 99 13.62 -1.99 0.65
CA HIS A 99 14.47 -3.11 1.04
C HIS A 99 14.15 -3.49 2.49
N LEU A 100 14.06 -4.78 2.78
CA LEU A 100 13.90 -5.28 4.14
C LEU A 100 14.60 -6.63 4.27
N ASP A 101 15.47 -6.75 5.26
CA ASP A 101 16.03 -8.01 5.72
C ASP A 101 16.21 -8.01 7.24
N GLU A 102 16.83 -9.05 7.77
CA GLU A 102 17.07 -9.22 9.21
C GLU A 102 18.04 -8.18 9.80
N THR A 103 18.72 -7.40 8.96
CA THR A 103 19.72 -6.40 9.38
C THR A 103 19.17 -4.98 9.33
N HIS A 104 18.32 -4.66 8.36
CA HIS A 104 17.77 -3.31 8.21
C HIS A 104 16.47 -3.28 7.39
N GLY A 105 15.78 -2.14 7.48
CA GLY A 105 14.65 -1.80 6.62
C GLY A 105 14.82 -0.38 6.05
N PHE A 106 14.53 -0.25 4.76
CA PHE A 106 14.49 1.01 4.02
C PHE A 106 13.24 1.02 3.14
N PHE A 107 12.51 2.13 3.10
CA PHE A 107 11.38 2.29 2.19
C PHE A 107 11.16 3.76 1.86
N ASN A 108 10.55 4.00 0.69
CA ASN A 108 9.99 5.28 0.31
C ASN A 108 8.47 5.22 0.44
N GLY A 109 7.79 6.35 0.67
CA GLY A 109 6.32 6.38 0.71
C GLY A 109 5.65 5.96 -0.62
N THR A 110 6.41 5.89 -1.72
CA THR A 110 5.93 5.44 -3.02
C THR A 110 5.98 3.91 -3.21
N SER A 111 6.71 3.19 -2.35
CA SER A 111 7.04 1.76 -2.47
C SER A 111 6.44 0.93 -1.35
#